data_AF-A0A1Y2NW10-F1
#
_entry.id   AF-A0A1Y2NW10-F1
#
_cell.length_a   1.000
_cell.length_b   1.000
_cell.length_c   1.000
_cell.angle_alpha   90.00
_cell.angle_beta   90.00
_cell.angle_gamma   90.00
#
_symmetry.space_group_name_H-M   'P 1'
#
loop_
_entity.id
_entity.type
_entity.pdbx_description
1 polymer ?
#
loop_
_entity_poly.entity_id
_entity_poly.type
_entity_poly.pdbx_seq_one_letter_code
_entity_poly.pdbx_strand_id
1 'polypeptide(L)'
;MDTRNDTARTYDVVLFGATGFVGELTARYLAAHAPQGCRWALAGRDRDRLERLRDRLSAEHPECAGVPLLVADAGDAAALRGLAESARVVATTVGPYLWYGEPLVAACAEAGTDYVDLTGEPEFVDLMYVRHDARARETGARLVHACGFDSVPHDLGVYFTVRHLPRGVPLRVDGFVRSNAAFSGGTFASALTAAGRGRQAARAARDRRLHEPRQADRRARAPLGAPRFSRETGAWALPLPTLDPRVVERSAAALPLYGPDFRYRHYAAVRTLPMALGGAAAVGAGAALAQVPAARRWLMGRYEPGRGPDAERRRRSWFRVRFVGEGGGRRVCAEVSGGDPGYDETAKMLAESALCLALDEGLPPVAGQVTTAVAMGDALLERLRAAGIRFRVADAR
;
A
#
# COMPACT_ATOMS: atom_id res chain seq x y z
N MET A 1 -12.83 24.06 -10.29
CA MET A 1 -13.35 24.59 -9.02
C MET A 1 -12.82 23.68 -7.93
N ASP A 2 -11.99 24.22 -7.05
CA ASP A 2 -11.25 23.47 -6.03
C ASP A 2 -12.20 23.20 -4.85
N THR A 3 -12.75 21.98 -4.76
CA THR A 3 -13.69 21.55 -3.70
C THR A 3 -13.00 21.26 -2.37
N ARG A 4 -11.68 21.43 -2.27
CA ARG A 4 -10.90 21.05 -1.08
C ARG A 4 -11.02 22.01 0.10
N ASN A 5 -11.65 23.17 -0.05
CA ASN A 5 -11.85 24.12 1.04
C ASN A 5 -13.23 24.01 1.71
N ASP A 6 -13.79 22.80 1.74
CA ASP A 6 -15.06 22.56 2.41
C ASP A 6 -14.82 22.51 3.93
N THR A 7 -15.13 23.61 4.60
CA THR A 7 -15.17 23.72 6.08
C THR A 7 -16.18 22.76 6.71
N ALA A 8 -16.93 21.99 5.91
CA ALA A 8 -17.92 21.01 6.38
C ALA A 8 -17.33 19.74 7.02
N ARG A 9 -16.10 19.34 6.68
CA ARG A 9 -15.49 18.11 7.24
C ARG A 9 -14.83 18.38 8.59
N THR A 10 -15.25 17.63 9.61
CA THR A 10 -14.76 17.74 11.00
C THR A 10 -13.30 17.33 11.13
N TYR A 11 -12.90 16.28 10.41
CA TYR A 11 -11.57 15.68 10.50
C TYR A 11 -10.84 15.75 9.17
N ASP A 12 -9.54 16.00 9.24
CA ASP A 12 -8.64 15.89 8.10
C ASP A 12 -8.31 14.41 7.87
N VAL A 13 -8.07 13.64 8.95
CA VAL A 13 -7.78 12.20 8.88
C VAL A 13 -8.57 11.42 9.95
N VAL A 14 -9.25 10.35 9.55
CA VAL A 14 -9.79 9.35 10.48
C VAL A 14 -9.03 8.03 10.31
N LEU A 15 -8.44 7.52 11.40
CA LEU A 15 -7.75 6.22 11.42
C LEU A 15 -8.70 5.12 11.90
N PHE A 16 -9.28 4.37 10.97
CA PHE A 16 -10.16 3.24 11.25
C PHE A 16 -9.40 1.94 11.46
N GLY A 17 -9.69 1.23 12.56
CA GLY A 17 -8.90 0.08 13.00
C GLY A 17 -7.72 0.45 13.89
N ALA A 18 -7.76 1.63 14.53
CA ALA A 18 -6.68 2.18 15.34
C ALA A 18 -6.15 1.25 16.45
N THR A 19 -6.98 0.34 16.96
CA THR A 19 -6.60 -0.60 18.03
C THR A 19 -5.97 -1.89 17.51
N GLY A 20 -5.82 -2.05 16.19
CA GLY A 20 -5.07 -3.17 15.59
C GLY A 20 -3.56 -2.93 15.71
N PHE A 21 -2.74 -3.97 15.53
CA PHE A 21 -1.28 -3.83 15.72
C PHE A 21 -0.66 -2.73 14.83
N VAL A 22 -0.94 -2.75 13.52
CA VAL A 22 -0.49 -1.67 12.61
C VAL A 22 -1.21 -0.37 12.92
N GLY A 23 -2.50 -0.41 13.27
CA GLY A 23 -3.28 0.76 13.67
C GLY A 23 -2.66 1.51 14.85
N GLU A 24 -2.18 0.81 15.88
CA GLU A 24 -1.52 1.42 17.04
C GLU A 24 -0.19 2.07 16.63
N LEU A 25 0.58 1.44 15.72
CA LEU A 25 1.81 2.03 15.19
C LEU A 25 1.52 3.27 14.33
N THR A 26 0.47 3.24 13.51
CA THR A 26 0.03 4.39 12.70
C THR A 26 -0.45 5.53 13.59
N ALA A 27 -1.20 5.22 14.65
CA ALA A 27 -1.66 6.21 15.63
C ALA A 27 -0.48 6.86 16.37
N ARG A 28 0.52 6.09 16.77
CA ARG A 28 1.78 6.62 17.36
C ARG A 28 2.55 7.48 16.37
N TYR A 29 2.60 7.07 15.10
CA TYR A 29 3.25 7.86 14.07
C TYR A 29 2.55 9.22 13.87
N LEU A 30 1.21 9.22 13.77
CA LEU A 30 0.40 10.44 13.67
C LEU A 30 0.57 11.33 14.90
N ALA A 31 0.54 10.77 16.12
CA ALA A 31 0.78 11.53 17.34
C ALA A 31 2.13 12.28 17.32
N ALA A 32 3.17 11.65 16.77
CA ALA A 32 4.51 12.22 16.73
C ALA A 32 4.77 13.15 15.52
N HIS A 33 4.04 13.01 14.41
CA HIS A 33 4.40 13.65 13.12
C HIS A 33 3.25 14.38 12.42
N ALA A 34 2.01 14.26 12.86
CA ALA A 34 0.92 15.06 12.31
C ALA A 34 1.23 16.55 12.54
N PRO A 35 1.15 17.40 11.51
CA PRO A 35 1.49 18.81 11.65
C PRO A 35 0.51 19.49 12.61
N GLN A 36 0.98 20.54 13.28
CA GLN A 36 0.14 21.32 14.19
C GLN A 36 -1.11 21.81 13.47
N GLY A 37 -2.27 21.60 14.09
CA GLY A 37 -3.58 21.95 13.52
C GLY A 37 -4.25 20.84 12.70
N CYS A 38 -3.55 19.74 12.41
CA CYS A 38 -4.19 18.56 11.79
C CYS A 38 -5.23 17.96 12.74
N ARG A 39 -6.50 17.98 12.32
CA ARG A 39 -7.63 17.43 13.08
C ARG A 39 -7.79 15.95 12.74
N TRP A 40 -7.25 15.07 13.57
CA TRP A 40 -7.35 13.63 13.33
C TRP A 40 -8.08 12.89 14.46
N ALA A 41 -8.67 11.74 14.13
CA ALA A 41 -9.45 10.94 15.09
C ALA A 41 -9.10 9.44 15.02
N LEU A 42 -9.26 8.76 16.15
CA LEU A 42 -9.09 7.30 16.27
C LEU A 42 -10.45 6.63 16.14
N ALA A 43 -10.57 5.68 15.21
CA ALA A 43 -11.81 4.95 14.99
C ALA A 43 -11.64 3.43 15.15
N GLY A 44 -12.64 2.78 15.73
CA GLY A 44 -12.65 1.34 15.96
C GLY A 44 -13.88 0.88 16.73
N ARG A 45 -14.07 -0.44 16.83
CA ARG A 45 -15.30 -1.04 17.39
C ARG A 45 -15.38 -1.06 18.92
N ASP A 46 -14.27 -0.84 19.60
CA ASP A 46 -14.13 -1.01 21.06
C ASP A 46 -13.70 0.32 21.68
N ARG A 47 -14.64 0.98 22.35
CA ARG A 47 -14.43 2.29 22.97
C ARG A 47 -13.33 2.25 24.04
N ASP A 48 -13.34 1.25 24.91
CA ASP A 48 -12.38 1.16 26.00
C ASP A 48 -10.95 0.94 25.48
N ARG A 49 -10.80 0.17 24.40
CA ARG A 49 -9.49 0.01 23.74
C ARG A 49 -9.00 1.29 23.09
N LEU A 50 -9.90 2.08 22.50
CA LEU A 50 -9.58 3.39 21.94
C LEU A 50 -9.14 4.37 23.03
N GLU A 51 -9.83 4.38 24.17
CA GLU A 51 -9.46 5.21 25.32
C GLU A 51 -8.08 4.81 25.87
N ARG A 52 -7.84 3.52 26.08
CA ARG A 52 -6.52 3.03 26.50
C ARG A 52 -5.40 3.38 25.51
N LEU A 53 -5.70 3.38 24.21
CA LEU A 53 -4.73 3.79 23.19
C LEU A 53 -4.45 5.30 23.31
N ARG A 54 -5.49 6.13 23.37
CA ARG A 54 -5.36 7.57 23.56
C ARG A 54 -4.57 7.91 24.82
N ASP A 55 -4.81 7.23 25.93
CA ASP A 55 -4.09 7.46 27.18
C ASP A 55 -2.59 7.15 27.04
N ARG A 56 -2.25 6.04 26.36
CA ARG A 56 -0.84 5.71 26.03
C ARG A 56 -0.20 6.77 25.13
N LEU A 57 -0.92 7.22 24.10
CA LEU A 57 -0.43 8.30 23.23
C LEU A 57 -0.23 9.59 24.02
N SER A 58 -1.15 9.94 24.91
CA SER A 58 -1.12 11.15 25.72
C SER A 58 0.01 11.17 26.75
N ALA A 59 0.46 10.00 27.19
CA ALA A 59 1.64 9.86 28.04
C ALA A 59 2.95 10.21 27.32
N GLU A 60 3.02 9.98 26.00
CA GLU A 60 4.17 10.32 25.15
C GLU A 60 4.01 11.72 24.50
N HIS A 61 2.77 12.11 24.21
CA HIS A 61 2.36 13.28 23.43
C HIS A 61 1.13 13.95 24.07
N PRO A 62 1.28 14.85 25.06
CA PRO A 62 0.17 15.40 25.86
C PRO A 62 -0.98 16.02 25.05
N GLU A 63 -0.71 16.56 23.87
CA GLU A 63 -1.68 17.07 22.91
C GLU A 63 -2.70 16.00 22.44
N CYS A 64 -2.33 14.72 22.54
CA CYS A 64 -3.20 13.60 22.17
C CYS A 64 -4.36 13.37 23.16
N ALA A 65 -4.37 14.01 24.33
CA ALA A 65 -5.43 13.86 25.33
C ALA A 65 -6.82 14.24 24.77
N GLY A 66 -6.83 15.18 23.81
CA GLY A 66 -8.04 15.64 23.13
C GLY A 66 -8.40 14.89 21.85
N VAL A 67 -7.63 13.87 21.43
CA VAL A 67 -7.89 13.16 20.17
C VAL A 67 -9.27 12.49 20.22
N PRO A 68 -10.17 12.82 19.29
CA PRO A 68 -11.52 12.27 19.28
C PRO A 68 -11.55 10.77 19.00
N LEU A 69 -12.51 10.09 19.64
CA LEU A 69 -12.71 8.65 19.53
C LEU A 69 -14.05 8.37 18.84
N LEU A 70 -13.99 7.72 17.68
CA LEU A 70 -15.16 7.37 16.88
C LEU A 70 -15.42 5.86 16.98
N VAL A 71 -16.55 5.48 17.56
CA VAL A 71 -16.92 4.06 17.65
C VAL A 71 -17.59 3.65 16.35
N ALA A 72 -16.99 2.69 15.65
CA ALA A 72 -17.52 2.14 14.42
C ALA A 72 -17.09 0.67 14.27
N ASP A 73 -18.01 -0.19 13.85
CA ASP A 73 -17.72 -1.56 13.45
C ASP A 73 -17.78 -1.69 11.92
N ALA A 74 -16.98 -2.59 11.34
CA ALA A 74 -16.94 -2.78 9.90
C ALA A 74 -18.26 -3.37 9.33
N GLY A 75 -19.09 -3.99 10.18
CA GLY A 75 -20.42 -4.46 9.83
C GLY A 75 -21.53 -3.40 9.96
N ASP A 76 -21.23 -2.21 10.51
CA ASP A 76 -22.22 -1.15 10.69
C ASP A 76 -22.13 -0.10 9.57
N ALA A 77 -23.00 -0.23 8.57
CA ALA A 77 -23.04 0.66 7.43
C ALA A 77 -23.35 2.12 7.79
N ALA A 78 -24.13 2.38 8.84
CA ALA A 78 -24.45 3.74 9.26
C ALA A 78 -23.25 4.40 9.94
N ALA A 79 -22.55 3.67 10.80
CA ALA A 79 -21.32 4.14 11.43
C ALA A 79 -20.22 4.43 10.39
N LEU A 80 -20.02 3.54 9.41
CA LEU A 80 -19.03 3.74 8.35
C LEU A 80 -19.36 4.94 7.45
N ARG A 81 -20.65 5.17 7.17
CA ARG A 81 -21.09 6.39 6.48
C ARG A 81 -20.74 7.64 7.29
N GLY A 82 -21.02 7.64 8.59
CA GLY A 82 -20.64 8.75 9.47
C GLY A 82 -19.14 9.02 9.49
N LEU A 83 -18.30 7.96 9.48
CA LEU A 83 -16.85 8.13 9.36
C LEU A 83 -16.48 8.84 8.06
N ALA A 84 -16.98 8.33 6.91
CA ALA A 84 -16.70 8.89 5.60
C ALA A 84 -17.17 10.35 5.51
N GLU A 85 -18.41 10.66 5.92
CA GLU A 85 -18.98 12.00 5.90
C GLU A 85 -18.24 13.00 6.81
N SER A 86 -17.62 12.53 7.90
CA SER A 86 -16.91 13.40 8.85
C SER A 86 -15.48 13.74 8.47
N ALA A 87 -14.87 13.02 7.52
CA ALA A 87 -13.45 13.09 7.22
C ALA A 87 -13.15 13.64 5.83
N ARG A 88 -11.96 14.22 5.64
CA ARG A 88 -11.37 14.41 4.30
C ARG A 88 -10.76 13.12 3.78
N VAL A 89 -10.05 12.40 4.64
CA VAL A 89 -9.44 11.10 4.34
C VAL A 89 -9.76 10.09 5.44
N VAL A 90 -10.20 8.88 5.05
CA VAL A 90 -10.27 7.74 5.96
C VAL A 90 -9.14 6.77 5.66
N ALA A 91 -8.24 6.59 6.63
CA ALA A 91 -7.17 5.60 6.58
C ALA A 91 -7.60 4.36 7.37
N THR A 92 -7.56 3.17 6.76
CA THR A 92 -8.00 1.94 7.42
C THR A 92 -6.88 0.92 7.57
N THR A 93 -6.87 0.25 8.72
CA THR A 93 -6.06 -0.94 8.98
C THR A 93 -6.92 -2.17 9.29
N VAL A 94 -8.21 -2.14 8.93
CA VAL A 94 -9.17 -3.23 9.21
C VAL A 94 -9.12 -4.27 8.10
N GLY A 95 -8.34 -5.32 8.33
CA GLY A 95 -8.28 -6.51 7.47
C GLY A 95 -8.77 -7.79 8.16
N PRO A 96 -8.88 -8.91 7.41
CA PRO A 96 -8.62 -9.05 5.97
C PRO A 96 -9.63 -8.29 5.11
N TYR A 97 -9.15 -7.58 4.09
CA TYR A 97 -9.92 -6.58 3.36
C TYR A 97 -10.98 -7.20 2.46
N LEU A 98 -10.74 -8.41 1.92
CA LEU A 98 -11.74 -9.15 1.16
C LEU A 98 -13.06 -9.36 1.91
N TRP A 99 -13.02 -9.41 3.25
CA TRP A 99 -14.19 -9.67 4.07
C TRP A 99 -14.77 -8.40 4.70
N TYR A 100 -13.91 -7.46 5.10
CA TYR A 100 -14.32 -6.32 5.92
C TYR A 100 -14.08 -4.95 5.26
N GLY A 101 -13.37 -4.89 4.13
CA GLY A 101 -12.93 -3.63 3.53
C GLY A 101 -13.99 -2.94 2.66
N GLU A 102 -14.83 -3.73 1.97
CA GLU A 102 -15.78 -3.20 0.97
C GLU A 102 -16.76 -2.16 1.54
N PRO A 103 -17.41 -2.37 2.70
CA PRO A 103 -18.38 -1.40 3.20
C PRO A 103 -17.81 0.01 3.41
N LEU A 104 -16.55 0.13 3.85
CA LEU A 104 -15.91 1.43 4.02
C LEU A 104 -15.51 2.05 2.68
N VAL A 105 -15.02 1.26 1.72
CA VAL A 105 -14.73 1.74 0.36
C VAL A 105 -16.00 2.32 -0.28
N ALA A 106 -17.12 1.60 -0.16
CA ALA A 106 -18.42 2.05 -0.66
C ALA A 106 -18.84 3.37 0.00
N ALA A 107 -18.76 3.48 1.33
CA ALA A 107 -19.09 4.70 2.06
C ALA A 107 -18.23 5.90 1.61
N CYS A 108 -16.92 5.71 1.43
CA CYS A 108 -16.02 6.76 0.98
C CYS A 108 -16.31 7.19 -0.47
N ALA A 109 -16.55 6.21 -1.36
CA ALA A 109 -16.92 6.48 -2.76
C ALA A 109 -18.24 7.27 -2.86
N GLU A 110 -19.24 6.95 -2.03
CA GLU A 110 -20.50 7.69 -1.99
C GLU A 110 -20.35 9.11 -1.43
N ALA A 111 -19.56 9.26 -0.37
CA ALA A 111 -19.38 10.54 0.31
C ALA A 111 -18.37 11.48 -0.38
N GLY A 112 -17.74 11.08 -1.49
CA GLY A 112 -16.66 11.86 -2.12
C GLY A 112 -15.42 12.00 -1.23
N THR A 113 -15.20 11.02 -0.35
CA THR A 113 -14.14 11.04 0.67
C THR A 113 -12.97 10.20 0.22
N ASP A 114 -11.75 10.68 0.43
CA ASP A 114 -10.57 9.92 0.08
C ASP A 114 -10.37 8.73 1.02
N TYR A 115 -9.88 7.64 0.46
CA TYR A 115 -9.69 6.38 1.17
C TYR A 115 -8.27 5.88 0.95
N VAL A 116 -7.61 5.47 2.04
CA VAL A 116 -6.32 4.78 2.00
C VAL A 116 -6.33 3.52 2.86
N ASP A 117 -5.72 2.44 2.38
CA ASP A 117 -5.53 1.20 3.14
C ASP A 117 -4.14 0.60 2.95
N LEU A 118 -3.85 -0.50 3.64
CA LEU A 118 -2.62 -1.28 3.46
C LEU A 118 -2.90 -2.70 2.92
N THR A 119 -3.88 -2.85 2.03
CA THR A 119 -4.24 -4.18 1.50
C THR A 119 -3.12 -4.79 0.65
N GLY A 120 -2.86 -6.07 0.85
CA GLY A 120 -2.02 -6.90 -0.01
C GLY A 120 -2.82 -7.86 -0.90
N GLU A 121 -4.13 -7.64 -1.06
CA GLU A 121 -5.07 -8.62 -1.65
C GLU A 121 -5.50 -8.21 -3.08
N PRO A 122 -4.93 -8.78 -4.16
CA PRO A 122 -5.25 -8.35 -5.52
C PRO A 122 -6.72 -8.56 -5.91
N GLU A 123 -7.36 -9.61 -5.39
CA GLU A 123 -8.79 -9.86 -5.62
C GLU A 123 -9.65 -8.71 -5.08
N PHE A 124 -9.36 -8.22 -3.88
CA PHE A 124 -10.09 -7.09 -3.28
C PHE A 124 -9.94 -5.84 -4.13
N VAL A 125 -8.70 -5.49 -4.50
CA VAL A 125 -8.38 -4.31 -5.31
C VAL A 125 -9.06 -4.36 -6.68
N ASP A 126 -9.23 -5.54 -7.28
CA ASP A 126 -9.93 -5.70 -8.56
C ASP A 126 -11.45 -5.63 -8.40
N LEU A 127 -12.02 -6.18 -7.33
CA LEU A 127 -13.45 -6.09 -7.03
C LEU A 127 -13.88 -4.65 -6.74
N MET A 128 -13.10 -3.91 -5.94
CA MET A 128 -13.42 -2.52 -5.59
C MET A 128 -13.42 -1.61 -6.82
N TYR A 129 -12.58 -1.91 -7.82
CA TYR A 129 -12.60 -1.20 -9.10
C TYR A 129 -13.95 -1.35 -9.78
N VAL A 130 -14.36 -2.59 -10.01
CA VAL A 130 -15.58 -2.88 -10.77
C VAL A 130 -16.81 -2.31 -10.05
N ARG A 131 -16.80 -2.27 -8.71
CA ARG A 131 -17.96 -1.87 -7.91
C ARG A 131 -18.04 -0.39 -7.60
N HIS A 132 -16.91 0.30 -7.38
CA HIS A 132 -16.90 1.63 -6.76
C HIS A 132 -16.10 2.69 -7.51
N ASP A 133 -15.28 2.31 -8.49
CA ASP A 133 -14.45 3.27 -9.24
C ASP A 133 -15.28 4.32 -9.99
N ALA A 134 -16.36 3.92 -10.66
CA ALA A 134 -17.25 4.85 -11.36
C ALA A 134 -17.85 5.88 -10.39
N ARG A 135 -18.37 5.41 -9.26
CA ARG A 135 -18.97 6.27 -8.24
C ARG A 135 -17.94 7.23 -7.63
N ALA A 136 -16.75 6.74 -7.31
CA ALA A 136 -15.67 7.57 -6.79
C ALA A 136 -15.23 8.65 -7.81
N ARG A 137 -15.29 8.37 -9.12
CA ARG A 137 -15.06 9.41 -10.15
C ARG A 137 -16.15 10.47 -10.18
N GLU A 138 -17.41 10.08 -10.01
CA GLU A 138 -18.54 11.01 -9.99
C GLU A 138 -18.49 11.95 -8.77
N THR A 139 -18.13 11.42 -7.61
CA THR A 139 -18.11 12.17 -6.35
C THR A 139 -16.79 12.89 -6.09
N GLY A 140 -15.74 12.55 -6.83
CA GLY A 140 -14.40 13.11 -6.67
C GLY A 140 -13.51 12.39 -5.65
N ALA A 141 -13.99 11.29 -5.04
CA ALA A 141 -13.20 10.49 -4.12
C ALA A 141 -11.98 9.84 -4.81
N ARG A 142 -10.84 9.78 -4.10
CA ARG A 142 -9.67 8.99 -4.49
C ARG A 142 -9.59 7.75 -3.62
N LEU A 143 -9.71 6.57 -4.24
CA LEU A 143 -9.57 5.28 -3.57
C LEU A 143 -8.15 4.74 -3.83
N VAL A 144 -7.27 4.84 -2.83
CA VAL A 144 -5.85 4.46 -2.95
C VAL A 144 -5.55 3.25 -2.08
N HIS A 145 -5.48 2.09 -2.72
CA HIS A 145 -5.15 0.84 -2.04
C HIS A 145 -3.64 0.65 -1.88
N ALA A 146 -3.26 -0.16 -0.89
CA ALA A 146 -1.89 -0.63 -0.68
C ALA A 146 -0.88 0.50 -0.35
N CYS A 147 -1.31 1.48 0.45
CA CYS A 147 -0.49 2.55 1.03
C CYS A 147 0.44 2.06 2.16
N GLY A 148 1.07 0.90 2.00
CA GLY A 148 2.06 0.33 2.91
C GLY A 148 3.31 -0.12 2.16
N PHE A 149 4.15 -0.95 2.80
CA PHE A 149 5.32 -1.51 2.12
C PHE A 149 4.94 -2.33 0.89
N ASP A 150 3.82 -3.04 0.95
CA ASP A 150 3.23 -3.82 -0.13
C ASP A 150 2.59 -2.94 -1.24
N SER A 151 3.19 -1.78 -1.57
CA SER A 151 3.18 -1.13 -2.91
C SER A 151 3.90 0.21 -2.94
N VAL A 152 3.89 1.02 -1.87
CA VAL A 152 4.47 2.39 -1.86
C VAL A 152 5.93 2.46 -2.32
N PRO A 153 6.88 1.72 -1.72
CA PRO A 153 8.29 1.78 -2.15
C PRO A 153 8.49 1.25 -3.57
N HIS A 154 7.57 0.41 -4.06
CA HIS A 154 7.61 -0.15 -5.41
C HIS A 154 7.07 0.82 -6.45
N ASP A 155 5.88 1.37 -6.22
CA ASP A 155 5.21 2.32 -7.10
C ASP A 155 6.00 3.63 -7.20
N LEU A 156 6.28 4.27 -6.04
CA LEU A 156 7.06 5.51 -6.00
C LEU A 156 8.53 5.30 -6.35
N GLY A 157 9.09 4.11 -6.08
CA GLY A 157 10.46 3.78 -6.50
C GLY A 157 10.61 3.71 -8.01
N VAL A 158 9.66 3.08 -8.70
CA VAL A 158 9.61 3.09 -10.17
C VAL A 158 9.33 4.50 -10.69
N TYR A 159 8.36 5.21 -10.13
CA TYR A 159 8.05 6.60 -10.48
C TYR A 159 9.30 7.49 -10.39
N PHE A 160 10.03 7.42 -9.28
CA PHE A 160 11.30 8.11 -9.09
C PHE A 160 12.35 7.72 -10.16
N THR A 161 12.45 6.43 -10.48
CA THR A 161 13.39 5.93 -11.49
C THR A 161 13.08 6.46 -12.88
N VAL A 162 11.81 6.41 -13.32
CA VAL A 162 11.42 6.83 -14.67
C VAL A 162 11.56 8.35 -14.88
N ARG A 163 11.53 9.16 -13.81
CA ARG A 163 11.82 10.61 -13.89
C ARG A 163 13.26 10.92 -14.30
N HIS A 164 14.18 9.96 -14.13
CA HIS A 164 15.58 10.11 -14.52
C HIS A 164 15.88 9.48 -15.89
N LEU A 165 14.88 8.90 -16.55
CA LEU A 165 15.00 8.35 -17.90
C LEU A 165 14.46 9.35 -18.95
N PRO A 166 14.86 9.23 -20.23
CA PRO A 166 14.34 10.07 -21.30
C PRO A 166 12.81 9.94 -21.44
N ARG A 167 12.15 11.04 -21.84
CA ARG A 167 10.71 11.07 -22.08
C ARG A 167 10.38 10.58 -23.49
N GLY A 168 9.15 10.09 -23.69
CA GLY A 168 8.63 9.74 -25.02
C GLY A 168 9.24 8.48 -25.66
N VAL A 169 10.10 7.75 -24.95
CA VAL A 169 10.74 6.52 -25.43
C VAL A 169 10.25 5.30 -24.66
N PRO A 170 10.33 4.09 -25.23
CA PRO A 170 10.05 2.86 -24.48
C PRO A 170 10.95 2.70 -23.26
N LEU A 171 10.36 2.34 -22.12
CA LEU A 171 11.06 2.21 -20.84
C LEU A 171 10.91 0.79 -20.27
N ARG A 172 12.00 0.30 -19.66
CA ARG A 172 12.07 -1.02 -19.01
C ARG A 172 12.62 -0.83 -17.61
N VAL A 173 11.87 -1.26 -16.59
CA VAL A 173 12.32 -1.23 -15.20
C VAL A 173 12.27 -2.62 -14.58
N ASP A 174 13.31 -3.01 -13.85
CA ASP A 174 13.32 -4.21 -13.01
C ASP A 174 13.50 -3.79 -11.54
N GLY A 175 12.58 -4.21 -10.67
CA GLY A 175 12.65 -4.00 -9.23
C GLY A 175 13.18 -5.24 -8.49
N PHE A 176 14.11 -5.04 -7.56
CA PHE A 176 14.74 -6.08 -6.76
C PHE A 176 14.61 -5.76 -5.27
N VAL A 177 13.73 -6.47 -4.58
CA VAL A 177 13.48 -6.29 -3.14
C VAL A 177 14.41 -7.16 -2.31
N ARG A 178 14.92 -6.60 -1.22
CA ARG A 178 15.66 -7.31 -0.20
C ARG A 178 15.25 -6.80 1.17
N SER A 179 15.02 -7.74 2.09
CA SER A 179 14.64 -7.44 3.47
C SER A 179 15.20 -8.52 4.39
N ASN A 180 15.43 -8.18 5.66
CA ASN A 180 15.69 -9.13 6.74
C ASN A 180 14.46 -9.31 7.67
N ALA A 181 13.34 -8.65 7.39
CA ALA A 181 12.13 -8.74 8.16
C ALA A 181 11.27 -9.93 7.72
N ALA A 182 10.48 -10.46 8.66
CA ALA A 182 9.41 -11.40 8.33
C ALA A 182 8.18 -10.64 7.82
N PHE A 183 7.36 -11.30 7.00
CA PHE A 183 6.07 -10.76 6.58
C PHE A 183 5.18 -10.43 7.78
N SER A 184 4.30 -9.43 7.63
CA SER A 184 3.34 -9.10 8.67
C SER A 184 2.34 -10.25 8.88
N GLY A 185 1.80 -10.40 10.09
CA GLY A 185 0.75 -11.40 10.35
C GLY A 185 -0.49 -11.18 9.47
N GLY A 186 -0.81 -9.92 9.16
CA GLY A 186 -1.86 -9.54 8.21
C GLY A 186 -1.52 -9.98 6.78
N THR A 187 -0.30 -9.70 6.30
CA THR A 187 0.18 -10.12 4.97
C THR A 187 0.16 -11.65 4.85
N PHE A 188 0.52 -12.39 5.90
CA PHE A 188 0.44 -13.84 5.91
C PHE A 188 -1.01 -14.36 5.81
N ALA A 189 -1.94 -13.78 6.57
CA ALA A 189 -3.37 -14.11 6.49
C ALA A 189 -3.97 -13.79 5.11
N SER A 190 -3.60 -12.65 4.52
CA SER A 190 -3.99 -12.27 3.15
C SER A 190 -3.40 -13.24 2.12
N ALA A 191 -2.12 -13.62 2.24
CA ALA A 191 -1.50 -14.60 1.35
C ALA A 191 -2.16 -15.99 1.43
N LEU A 192 -2.52 -16.44 2.63
CA LEU A 192 -3.27 -17.69 2.82
C LEU A 192 -4.66 -17.64 2.21
N THR A 193 -5.35 -16.51 2.35
CA THR A 193 -6.68 -16.30 1.75
C THR A 193 -6.57 -16.31 0.22
N ALA A 194 -5.57 -15.63 -0.35
CA ALA A 194 -5.30 -15.63 -1.78
C ALA A 194 -4.97 -17.03 -2.32
N ALA A 195 -4.18 -17.83 -1.59
CA ALA A 195 -3.80 -19.18 -1.99
C ALA A 195 -5.01 -20.12 -2.16
N GLY A 196 -6.08 -19.92 -1.38
CA GLY A 196 -7.33 -20.69 -1.49
C GLY A 196 -8.32 -20.15 -2.53
N ARG A 197 -8.03 -19.01 -3.16
CA ARG A 197 -8.99 -18.25 -3.99
C ARG A 197 -8.49 -17.92 -5.40
N GLY A 198 -7.52 -18.69 -5.92
CA GLY A 198 -6.91 -18.40 -7.22
C GLY A 198 -7.90 -18.25 -8.38
N ARG A 199 -8.98 -19.05 -8.41
CA ARG A 199 -10.03 -18.94 -9.45
C ARG A 199 -10.82 -17.63 -9.33
N GLN A 200 -11.17 -17.23 -8.11
CA GLN A 200 -11.91 -16.00 -7.83
C GLN A 200 -11.06 -14.78 -8.13
N ALA A 201 -9.79 -14.78 -7.72
CA ALA A 201 -8.83 -13.75 -8.05
C ALA A 201 -8.62 -13.60 -9.57
N ALA A 202 -8.54 -14.72 -10.30
CA ALA A 202 -8.44 -14.69 -11.77
C ALA A 202 -9.70 -14.12 -12.44
N ARG A 203 -10.89 -14.43 -11.90
CA ARG A 203 -12.17 -13.88 -12.37
C ARG A 203 -12.25 -12.38 -12.10
N ALA A 204 -11.96 -11.93 -10.88
CA ALA A 204 -11.94 -10.50 -10.54
C ALA A 204 -10.97 -9.72 -11.44
N ALA A 205 -9.78 -10.26 -11.69
CA ALA A 205 -8.81 -9.65 -12.59
C ALA A 205 -9.30 -9.60 -14.05
N ARG A 206 -10.06 -10.59 -14.51
CA ARG A 206 -10.69 -10.58 -15.84
C ARG A 206 -11.79 -9.53 -15.90
N ASP A 207 -12.65 -9.46 -14.89
CA ASP A 207 -13.77 -8.52 -14.84
C ASP A 207 -13.26 -7.08 -14.80
N ARG A 208 -12.22 -6.77 -14.00
CA ARG A 208 -11.56 -5.46 -14.03
C ARG A 208 -11.06 -5.09 -15.43
N ARG A 209 -10.37 -6.01 -16.13
CA ARG A 209 -9.85 -5.77 -17.49
C ARG A 209 -10.94 -5.44 -18.53
N LEU A 210 -12.20 -5.80 -18.26
CA LEU A 210 -13.33 -5.45 -19.13
C LEU A 210 -13.85 -4.03 -18.87
N HIS A 211 -13.70 -3.52 -17.64
CA HIS A 211 -14.17 -2.19 -17.23
C HIS A 211 -13.09 -1.11 -17.33
N GLU A 212 -11.81 -1.49 -17.24
CA GLU A 212 -10.70 -0.56 -17.26
C GLU A 212 -10.43 -0.04 -18.70
N PRO A 213 -10.52 1.28 -18.94
CA PRO A 213 -10.37 1.84 -20.27
C PRO A 213 -8.94 1.60 -20.78
N ARG A 214 -8.83 1.09 -22.00
CA ARG A 214 -7.54 0.92 -22.67
C ARG A 214 -7.14 2.22 -23.34
N GLN A 215 -5.94 2.71 -23.02
CA GLN A 215 -5.36 3.81 -23.77
C GLN A 215 -4.72 3.28 -25.05
N ALA A 216 -5.17 3.77 -26.21
CA ALA A 216 -4.71 3.30 -27.51
C ALA A 216 -3.20 3.53 -27.72
N ASP A 217 -2.71 4.67 -27.23
CA ASP A 217 -1.36 5.16 -27.52
C ASP A 217 -0.30 4.76 -26.48
N ARG A 218 -0.70 4.04 -25.42
CA ARG A 218 0.21 3.60 -24.35
C ARG A 218 0.01 2.15 -23.97
N ARG A 219 1.12 1.46 -23.80
CA ARG A 219 1.15 0.07 -23.32
C ARG A 219 1.97 0.00 -22.05
N ALA A 220 1.37 -0.51 -20.98
CA ALA A 220 2.06 -0.88 -19.75
C ALA A 220 1.90 -2.38 -19.53
N ARG A 221 2.98 -3.06 -19.13
CA ARG A 221 2.96 -4.50 -18.84
C ARG A 221 3.84 -4.80 -17.64
N ALA A 222 3.35 -5.61 -16.70
CA ALA A 222 4.15 -6.15 -15.61
C ALA A 222 4.21 -7.68 -15.64
N PRO A 223 4.87 -8.30 -16.64
CA PRO A 223 4.93 -9.76 -16.75
C PRO A 223 5.70 -10.37 -15.58
N LEU A 224 5.28 -11.57 -15.17
CA LEU A 224 6.06 -12.38 -14.24
C LEU A 224 7.40 -12.73 -14.90
N GLY A 225 8.50 -12.39 -14.23
CA GLY A 225 9.84 -12.71 -14.71
C GLY A 225 10.14 -14.20 -14.61
N ALA A 226 11.26 -14.62 -15.21
CA ALA A 226 11.88 -15.92 -14.89
C ALA A 226 12.95 -15.74 -13.80
N PRO A 227 13.19 -16.77 -12.95
CA PRO A 227 14.35 -16.79 -12.07
C PRO A 227 15.66 -16.57 -12.84
N ARG A 228 16.51 -15.66 -12.38
CA ARG A 228 17.81 -15.41 -13.02
C ARG A 228 18.84 -14.86 -12.05
N PHE A 229 20.12 -15.05 -12.35
CA PHE A 229 21.15 -14.28 -11.66
C PHE A 229 21.21 -12.86 -12.22
N SER A 230 21.08 -11.85 -11.35
CA SER A 230 21.17 -10.43 -11.70
C SER A 230 22.58 -9.93 -11.40
N ARG A 231 23.33 -9.59 -12.46
CA ARG A 231 24.67 -8.99 -12.32
C ARG A 231 24.61 -7.62 -11.65
N GLU A 232 23.51 -6.92 -11.83
CA GLU A 232 23.25 -5.58 -11.31
C GLU A 232 23.13 -5.56 -9.78
N THR A 233 22.60 -6.65 -9.21
CA THR A 233 22.39 -6.78 -7.76
C THR A 233 23.36 -7.76 -7.12
N GLY A 234 24.11 -8.54 -7.90
CA GLY A 234 24.97 -9.61 -7.42
C GLY A 234 24.19 -10.71 -6.70
N ALA A 235 22.93 -10.93 -7.09
CA ALA A 235 22.00 -11.81 -6.39
C ALA A 235 21.12 -12.59 -7.37
N TRP A 236 20.55 -13.70 -6.89
CA TRP A 236 19.50 -14.41 -7.59
C TRP A 236 18.19 -13.64 -7.47
N ALA A 237 17.59 -13.34 -8.62
CA ALA A 237 16.32 -12.67 -8.76
C ALA A 237 15.22 -13.73 -8.92
N LEU A 238 14.35 -13.83 -7.92
CA LEU A 238 13.19 -14.72 -7.92
C LEU A 238 11.91 -13.93 -8.14
N PRO A 239 11.04 -14.30 -9.09
CA PRO A 239 9.78 -13.58 -9.32
C PRO A 239 8.92 -13.58 -8.05
N LEU A 240 8.43 -12.40 -7.68
CA LEU A 240 7.52 -12.22 -6.56
C LEU A 240 6.09 -12.01 -7.08
N PRO A 241 5.17 -12.96 -6.86
CA PRO A 241 3.77 -12.84 -7.31
C PRO A 241 2.94 -12.01 -6.32
N THR A 242 3.34 -10.76 -6.11
CA THR A 242 2.67 -9.79 -5.21
C THR A 242 1.70 -8.89 -5.98
N LEU A 243 1.02 -7.98 -5.26
CA LEU A 243 0.17 -6.95 -5.85
C LEU A 243 0.97 -5.86 -6.58
N ASP A 244 2.19 -5.57 -6.12
CA ASP A 244 3.02 -4.43 -6.55
C ASP A 244 3.17 -4.29 -8.07
N PRO A 245 3.41 -5.36 -8.86
CA PRO A 245 3.55 -5.24 -10.30
C PRO A 245 2.30 -4.67 -10.98
N ARG A 246 1.11 -5.00 -10.47
CA ARG A 246 -0.16 -4.48 -10.99
C ARG A 246 -0.36 -3.01 -10.63
N VAL A 247 0.08 -2.58 -9.45
CA VAL A 247 0.03 -1.16 -9.05
C VAL A 247 0.95 -0.34 -9.95
N VAL A 248 2.20 -0.78 -10.15
CA VAL A 248 3.14 -0.12 -11.06
C VAL A 248 2.61 -0.09 -12.50
N GLU A 249 2.00 -1.19 -12.98
CA GLU A 249 1.39 -1.25 -14.32
C GLU A 249 0.28 -0.20 -14.49
N ARG A 250 -0.56 -0.01 -13.48
CA ARG A 250 -1.64 1.00 -13.47
C ARG A 250 -1.08 2.42 -13.44
N SER A 251 -0.06 2.69 -12.63
CA SER A 251 0.64 3.97 -12.64
C SER A 251 1.22 4.29 -14.02
N ALA A 252 1.87 3.30 -14.65
CA ALA A 252 2.44 3.46 -15.99
C ALA A 252 1.38 3.67 -17.08
N ALA A 253 0.25 2.98 -16.99
CA ALA A 253 -0.89 3.18 -17.88
C ALA A 253 -1.51 4.58 -17.72
N ALA A 254 -1.57 5.12 -16.50
CA ALA A 254 -2.15 6.42 -16.23
C ALA A 254 -1.21 7.59 -16.58
N LEU A 255 0.09 7.48 -16.30
CA LEU A 255 1.03 8.61 -16.33
C LEU A 255 1.92 8.65 -17.60
N PRO A 256 1.85 9.71 -18.44
CA PRO A 256 2.60 9.78 -19.72
C PRO A 256 4.12 9.67 -19.58
N LEU A 257 4.59 10.00 -18.38
CA LEU A 257 5.99 10.05 -17.99
C LEU A 257 6.70 8.68 -18.04
N TYR A 258 5.94 7.58 -18.12
CA TYR A 258 6.41 6.20 -18.29
C TYR A 258 6.68 5.81 -19.76
N GLY A 259 6.40 6.71 -20.72
CA GLY A 259 6.63 6.48 -22.14
C GLY A 259 5.50 5.71 -22.85
N PRO A 260 5.61 5.55 -24.19
CA PRO A 260 4.59 4.88 -25.01
C PRO A 260 4.53 3.36 -24.79
N ASP A 261 5.65 2.73 -24.42
CA ASP A 261 5.72 1.30 -24.10
C ASP A 261 6.56 1.07 -22.84
N PHE A 262 5.91 0.66 -21.76
CA PHE A 262 6.50 0.45 -20.44
C PHE A 262 6.43 -1.02 -20.02
N ARG A 263 7.55 -1.54 -19.50
CA ARG A 263 7.60 -2.88 -18.91
C ARG A 263 8.25 -2.88 -17.52
N TYR A 264 7.54 -3.40 -16.52
CA TYR A 264 8.06 -3.66 -15.19
C TYR A 264 8.23 -5.15 -14.90
N ARG A 265 9.29 -5.55 -14.17
CA ARG A 265 9.40 -6.89 -13.57
C ARG A 265 9.80 -6.76 -12.11
N HIS A 266 9.30 -7.66 -11.28
CA HIS A 266 9.43 -7.57 -9.83
C HIS A 266 10.04 -8.86 -9.26
N TYR A 267 11.10 -8.69 -8.46
CA TYR A 267 11.92 -9.79 -7.98
C TYR A 267 12.25 -9.66 -6.49
N ALA A 268 12.30 -10.78 -5.79
CA ALA A 268 13.09 -10.94 -4.57
C ALA A 268 14.55 -11.18 -4.93
N ALA A 269 15.47 -10.48 -4.26
CA ALA A 269 16.90 -10.68 -4.38
C ALA A 269 17.43 -11.56 -3.24
N VAL A 270 17.82 -12.79 -3.57
CA VAL A 270 18.38 -13.77 -2.63
C VAL A 270 19.86 -14.02 -2.93
N ARG A 271 20.69 -14.05 -1.88
CA ARG A 271 22.16 -14.10 -2.02
C ARG A 271 22.69 -15.39 -2.63
N THR A 272 22.02 -16.53 -2.40
CA THR A 272 22.55 -17.84 -2.79
C THR A 272 21.49 -18.68 -3.50
N LEU A 273 21.93 -19.50 -4.46
CA LEU A 273 21.07 -20.41 -5.20
C LEU A 273 20.36 -21.43 -4.29
N PRO A 274 20.99 -22.03 -3.26
CA PRO A 274 20.29 -22.89 -2.31
C PRO A 274 19.17 -22.17 -1.54
N MET A 275 19.37 -20.91 -1.14
CA MET A 275 18.31 -20.12 -0.51
C MET A 275 17.17 -19.82 -1.50
N ALA A 276 17.50 -19.66 -2.77
CA ALA A 276 16.52 -19.47 -3.84
C ALA A 276 15.65 -20.72 -4.05
N LEU A 277 16.30 -21.89 -4.17
CA LEU A 277 15.62 -23.18 -4.37
C LEU A 277 14.83 -23.59 -3.12
N GLY A 278 15.41 -23.44 -1.93
CA GLY A 278 14.76 -23.74 -0.66
C GLY A 278 13.56 -22.83 -0.38
N GLY A 279 13.67 -21.53 -0.69
CA GLY A 279 12.55 -20.58 -0.57
C GLY A 279 11.39 -20.92 -1.50
N ALA A 280 11.68 -21.22 -2.78
CA ALA A 280 10.66 -21.64 -3.74
C ALA A 280 9.96 -22.94 -3.31
N ALA A 281 10.72 -23.92 -2.83
CA ALA A 281 10.18 -25.17 -2.31
C ALA A 281 9.29 -24.96 -1.07
N ALA A 282 9.71 -24.10 -0.14
CA ALA A 282 8.93 -23.77 1.07
C ALA A 282 7.61 -23.07 0.73
N VAL A 283 7.61 -22.12 -0.22
CA VAL A 283 6.40 -21.46 -0.70
C VAL A 283 5.46 -22.47 -1.38
N GLY A 284 6.00 -23.35 -2.24
CA GLY A 284 5.22 -24.41 -2.89
C GLY A 284 4.59 -25.37 -1.89
N ALA A 285 5.35 -25.82 -0.88
CA ALA A 285 4.86 -26.69 0.19
C ALA A 285 3.80 -25.99 1.05
N GLY A 286 4.01 -24.72 1.41
CA GLY A 286 3.04 -23.91 2.15
C GLY A 286 1.74 -23.72 1.38
N ALA A 287 1.81 -23.43 0.08
CA ALA A 287 0.64 -23.29 -0.78
C ALA A 287 -0.15 -24.61 -0.90
N ALA A 288 0.55 -25.74 -1.01
CA ALA A 288 -0.06 -27.07 -1.02
C ALA A 288 -0.75 -27.39 0.32
N LEU A 289 -0.08 -27.13 1.45
CA LEU A 289 -0.64 -27.30 2.79
C LEU A 289 -1.86 -26.41 3.03
N ALA A 290 -1.86 -25.18 2.50
CA ALA A 290 -2.97 -24.25 2.62
C ALA A 290 -4.25 -24.72 1.89
N GLN A 291 -4.14 -25.64 0.92
CA GLN A 291 -5.31 -26.24 0.26
C GLN A 291 -6.07 -27.20 1.19
N VAL A 292 -5.43 -27.72 2.24
CA VAL A 292 -6.04 -28.66 3.19
C VAL A 292 -6.66 -27.86 4.35
N PRO A 293 -8.00 -27.89 4.56
CA PRO A 293 -8.66 -27.05 5.56
C PRO A 293 -8.15 -27.24 7.00
N ALA A 294 -7.73 -28.45 7.37
CA ALA A 294 -7.15 -28.73 8.68
C ALA A 294 -5.74 -28.13 8.84
N ALA A 295 -4.87 -28.32 7.85
CA ALA A 295 -3.52 -27.75 7.85
C ALA A 295 -3.55 -26.21 7.75
N ARG A 296 -4.48 -25.64 6.97
CA ARG A 296 -4.73 -24.20 6.93
C ARG A 296 -5.12 -23.65 8.30
N ARG A 297 -6.05 -24.30 9.01
CA ARG A 297 -6.44 -23.90 10.37
C ARG A 297 -5.27 -24.00 11.35
N TRP A 298 -4.46 -25.06 11.26
CA TRP A 298 -3.26 -25.23 12.08
C TRP A 298 -2.19 -24.17 11.81
N LEU A 299 -1.95 -23.82 10.53
CA LEU A 299 -1.03 -22.74 10.14
C LEU A 299 -1.51 -21.38 10.64
N MET A 300 -2.81 -21.08 10.51
CA MET A 300 -3.40 -19.84 11.02
C MET A 300 -3.37 -19.79 12.55
N GLY A 301 -3.57 -20.91 13.25
CA GLY A 301 -3.49 -20.98 14.71
C GLY A 301 -2.07 -20.78 15.28
N ARG A 302 -1.03 -20.87 14.44
CA ARG A 302 0.37 -20.61 14.82
C ARG A 302 0.77 -19.13 14.76
N TYR A 303 -0.05 -18.30 14.12
CA TYR A 303 0.13 -16.86 14.02
C TYR A 303 -1.13 -16.18 14.54
N GLU A 304 -1.16 -15.83 15.83
CA GLU A 304 -2.29 -15.09 16.40
C GLU A 304 -2.48 -13.76 15.65
N PRO A 305 -3.67 -13.51 15.08
CA PRO A 305 -3.98 -12.21 14.50
C PRO A 305 -3.81 -11.11 15.58
N GLY A 306 -2.85 -10.21 15.39
CA GLY A 306 -2.63 -9.07 16.28
C GLY A 306 -1.34 -9.09 17.12
N ARG A 307 -0.56 -10.19 17.15
CA ARG A 307 0.82 -10.15 17.68
C ARG A 307 1.83 -9.94 16.56
N GLY A 308 2.25 -8.69 16.34
CA GLY A 308 3.42 -8.40 15.53
C GLY A 308 4.74 -8.73 16.26
N PRO A 309 5.89 -8.67 15.57
CA PRO A 309 7.20 -8.91 16.16
C PRO A 309 7.47 -7.91 17.28
N ASP A 310 8.31 -8.30 18.24
CA ASP A 310 8.75 -7.41 19.31
C ASP A 310 9.47 -6.15 18.77
N ALA A 311 9.51 -5.10 19.58
CA ALA A 311 10.06 -3.81 19.16
C ALA A 311 11.56 -3.86 18.83
N GLU A 312 12.32 -4.75 19.48
CA GLU A 312 13.76 -4.88 19.22
C GLU A 312 14.03 -5.49 17.85
N ARG A 313 13.25 -6.51 17.46
CA ARG A 313 13.30 -7.11 16.14
C ARG A 313 12.95 -6.09 15.06
N ARG A 314 11.91 -5.29 15.26
CA ARG A 314 11.55 -4.22 14.30
C ARG A 314 12.65 -3.18 14.15
N ARG A 315 13.28 -2.73 15.25
CA ARG A 315 14.42 -1.80 15.19
C ARG A 315 15.61 -2.31 14.38
N ARG A 316 15.84 -3.63 14.35
CA ARG A 316 16.92 -4.27 13.57
C ARG A 316 16.51 -4.62 12.14
N SER A 317 15.22 -4.49 11.82
CA SER A 317 14.68 -4.79 10.51
C SER A 317 14.91 -3.64 9.54
N TRP A 318 15.14 -3.98 8.28
CA TRP A 318 15.41 -3.04 7.20
C TRP A 318 14.91 -3.60 5.88
N PHE A 319 14.64 -2.71 4.93
CA PHE A 319 14.40 -3.06 3.54
C PHE A 319 15.26 -2.25 2.58
N ARG A 320 15.46 -2.81 1.39
CA ARG A 320 16.08 -2.14 0.26
C ARG A 320 15.44 -2.64 -1.03
N VAL A 321 15.06 -1.71 -1.89
CA VAL A 321 14.54 -1.99 -3.21
C VAL A 321 15.43 -1.30 -4.23
N ARG A 322 16.02 -2.05 -5.16
CA ARG A 322 16.79 -1.48 -6.27
C ARG A 322 15.97 -1.53 -7.54
N PHE A 323 15.99 -0.46 -8.30
CA PHE A 323 15.30 -0.32 -9.57
C PHE A 323 16.32 -0.09 -10.66
N VAL A 324 16.40 -1.01 -11.62
CA VAL A 324 17.24 -0.86 -12.82
C VAL A 324 16.33 -0.45 -13.96
N GLY A 325 16.38 0.83 -14.31
CA GLY A 325 15.62 1.45 -15.38
C GLY A 325 16.46 1.69 -16.63
N GLU A 326 15.91 1.39 -17.80
CA GLU A 326 16.57 1.53 -19.11
C GLU A 326 15.59 2.12 -20.13
N GLY A 327 16.07 3.04 -20.96
CA GLY A 327 15.29 3.63 -22.04
C GLY A 327 16.03 4.74 -22.78
N GLY A 328 15.84 4.83 -24.10
CA GLY A 328 16.45 5.89 -24.93
C GLY A 328 17.98 5.96 -24.85
N GLY A 329 18.65 4.81 -24.70
CA GLY A 329 20.12 4.74 -24.56
C GLY A 329 20.66 5.06 -23.16
N ARG A 330 19.80 5.46 -22.21
CA ARG A 330 20.19 5.77 -20.83
C ARG A 330 19.83 4.63 -19.89
N ARG A 331 20.66 4.43 -18.87
CA ARG A 331 20.43 3.47 -17.79
C ARG A 331 20.56 4.14 -16.42
N VAL A 332 19.59 3.89 -15.55
CA VAL A 332 19.53 4.43 -14.18
C VAL A 332 19.31 3.30 -13.20
N CYS A 333 20.13 3.25 -12.15
CA CYS A 333 19.91 2.41 -10.99
C CYS A 333 19.48 3.29 -9.83
N ALA A 334 18.22 3.19 -9.41
CA ALA A 334 17.72 3.87 -8.22
C ALA A 334 17.57 2.90 -7.05
N GLU A 335 17.58 3.42 -5.83
CA GLU A 335 17.43 2.66 -4.61
C GLU A 335 16.47 3.35 -3.65
N VAL A 336 15.53 2.57 -3.11
CA VAL A 336 14.64 2.96 -2.01
C VAL A 336 14.98 2.10 -0.79
N SER A 337 15.11 2.72 0.38
CA SER A 337 15.47 1.98 1.61
C SER A 337 14.89 2.63 2.86
N GLY A 338 14.64 1.81 3.87
CA GLY A 338 14.09 2.20 5.17
C GLY A 338 14.27 1.10 6.22
N GLY A 339 13.64 1.29 7.37
CA GLY A 339 13.62 0.36 8.50
C GLY A 339 12.69 -0.84 8.28
N ASP A 340 11.94 -1.22 9.32
CA ASP A 340 11.06 -2.38 9.29
C ASP A 340 9.94 -2.25 8.23
N PRO A 341 9.96 -3.05 7.15
CA PRO A 341 8.96 -2.95 6.10
C PRO A 341 7.58 -3.44 6.54
N GLY A 342 7.53 -4.45 7.41
CA GLY A 342 6.27 -5.14 7.72
C GLY A 342 5.31 -4.32 8.58
N TYR A 343 5.84 -3.40 9.40
CA TYR A 343 5.05 -2.70 10.41
C TYR A 343 5.42 -1.22 10.55
N ASP A 344 6.64 -0.88 10.99
CA ASP A 344 6.94 0.53 11.34
C ASP A 344 6.95 1.44 10.09
N GLU A 345 7.61 1.00 9.01
CA GLU A 345 7.60 1.75 7.74
C GLU A 345 6.25 1.66 7.03
N THR A 346 5.50 0.57 7.20
CA THR A 346 4.12 0.46 6.68
C THR A 346 3.17 1.44 7.38
N ALA A 347 3.25 1.57 8.70
CA ALA A 347 2.47 2.52 9.48
C ALA A 347 2.78 3.97 9.08
N LYS A 348 4.07 4.29 8.92
CA LYS A 348 4.53 5.57 8.38
C LYS A 348 3.99 5.84 6.98
N MET A 349 4.14 4.90 6.04
CA MET A 349 3.66 5.07 4.66
C MET A 349 2.16 5.31 4.60
N LEU A 350 1.37 4.61 5.42
CA LEU A 350 -0.08 4.80 5.49
C LEU A 350 -0.43 6.19 6.04
N ALA A 351 0.19 6.59 7.16
CA ALA A 351 -0.02 7.90 7.77
C ALA A 351 0.37 9.02 6.80
N GLU A 352 1.54 8.93 6.17
CA GLU A 352 2.01 9.96 5.23
C GLU A 352 1.15 10.01 3.96
N SER A 353 0.60 8.89 3.50
CA SER A 353 -0.38 8.88 2.40
C SER A 353 -1.67 9.60 2.79
N ALA A 354 -2.18 9.35 4.01
CA ALA A 354 -3.37 10.02 4.52
C ALA A 354 -3.16 11.54 4.69
N LEU A 355 -2.04 11.93 5.32
CA LEU A 355 -1.67 13.32 5.51
C LEU A 355 -1.44 14.03 4.17
N CYS A 356 -0.82 13.36 3.19
CA CYS A 356 -0.64 13.91 1.85
C CYS A 356 -1.99 14.27 1.22
N LEU A 357 -2.93 13.32 1.15
CA LEU A 357 -4.24 13.56 0.55
C LEU A 357 -5.06 14.63 1.29
N ALA A 358 -4.92 14.70 2.62
CA ALA A 358 -5.69 15.61 3.47
C ALA A 358 -5.18 17.05 3.49
N LEU A 359 -3.85 17.23 3.45
CA LEU A 359 -3.20 18.50 3.80
C LEU A 359 -2.36 19.11 2.68
N ASP A 360 -1.85 18.32 1.73
CA ASP A 360 -0.97 18.85 0.69
C ASP A 360 -1.79 19.51 -0.44
N GLU A 361 -1.32 20.68 -0.87
CA GLU A 361 -1.89 21.41 -2.00
C GLU A 361 -1.27 20.95 -3.33
N GLY A 362 -1.92 21.30 -4.45
CA GLY A 362 -1.36 21.03 -5.79
C GLY A 362 -1.32 19.56 -6.21
N LEU A 363 -1.98 18.66 -5.47
CA LEU A 363 -2.14 17.26 -5.87
C LEU A 363 -2.80 17.13 -7.26
N PRO A 364 -2.43 16.10 -8.05
CA PRO A 364 -3.06 15.83 -9.34
C PRO A 364 -4.61 15.78 -9.26
N PRO A 365 -5.33 16.41 -10.20
CA PRO A 365 -6.80 16.45 -10.20
C PRO A 365 -7.38 15.12 -10.73
N VAL A 366 -7.23 14.07 -9.93
CA VAL A 366 -7.67 12.70 -10.26
C VAL A 366 -8.73 12.22 -9.27
N ALA A 367 -9.59 11.32 -9.71
CA ALA A 367 -10.63 10.68 -8.91
C ALA A 367 -10.84 9.22 -9.36
N GLY A 368 -11.60 8.46 -8.58
CA GLY A 368 -11.77 7.02 -8.76
C GLY A 368 -10.70 6.22 -8.02
N GLN A 369 -10.54 4.96 -8.41
CA GLN A 369 -9.47 4.12 -7.89
C GLN A 369 -8.16 4.43 -8.61
N VAL A 370 -7.22 5.01 -7.87
CA VAL A 370 -5.94 5.51 -8.37
C VAL A 370 -4.78 4.97 -7.52
N THR A 371 -3.57 4.99 -8.07
CA THR A 371 -2.36 4.51 -7.39
C THR A 371 -1.66 5.63 -6.63
N THR A 372 -0.69 5.28 -5.79
CA THR A 372 0.07 6.25 -5.00
C THR A 372 0.84 7.25 -5.88
N ALA A 373 1.45 6.78 -6.97
CA ALA A 373 2.14 7.66 -7.92
C ALA A 373 1.18 8.59 -8.69
N VAL A 374 -0.05 8.14 -8.97
CA VAL A 374 -1.07 8.92 -9.71
C VAL A 374 -1.73 9.95 -8.82
N ALA A 375 -2.08 9.58 -7.58
CA ALA A 375 -2.84 10.43 -6.66
C ALA A 375 -1.95 11.47 -5.95
N MET A 376 -0.71 11.10 -5.63
CA MET A 376 0.16 11.88 -4.75
C MET A 376 1.52 12.20 -5.37
N GLY A 377 2.12 11.26 -6.10
CA GLY A 377 3.35 11.50 -6.88
C GLY A 377 4.47 12.16 -6.07
N ASP A 378 4.88 13.36 -6.50
CA ASP A 378 5.95 14.14 -5.87
C ASP A 378 5.64 14.54 -4.42
N ALA A 379 4.37 14.81 -4.09
CA ALA A 379 3.98 15.22 -2.74
C ALA A 379 4.27 14.10 -1.72
N LEU A 380 3.76 12.89 -1.95
CA LEU A 380 4.06 11.75 -1.09
C LEU A 380 5.54 11.36 -1.12
N LEU A 381 6.21 11.46 -2.28
CA LEU A 381 7.65 11.19 -2.37
C LEU A 381 8.46 12.08 -1.41
N GLU A 382 8.18 13.38 -1.38
CA GLU A 382 8.89 14.33 -0.51
C GLU A 382 8.51 14.16 0.97
N ARG A 383 7.25 13.88 1.28
CA ARG A 383 6.83 13.53 2.66
C ARG A 383 7.58 12.30 3.19
N LEU A 384 7.66 11.23 2.39
CA LEU A 384 8.37 10.02 2.79
C LEU A 384 9.88 10.26 2.95
N ARG A 385 10.48 11.12 2.12
CA ARG A 385 11.87 11.56 2.27
C ARG A 385 12.10 12.30 3.58
N ALA A 386 11.23 13.26 3.91
CA ALA A 386 11.26 13.97 5.18
C ALA A 386 11.08 13.02 6.38
N ALA A 387 10.24 11.99 6.22
CA ALA A 387 10.01 10.93 7.20
C ALA A 387 11.13 9.85 7.26
N GLY A 388 12.23 10.06 6.54
CA GLY A 388 13.43 9.22 6.61
C GLY A 388 13.49 8.03 5.64
N ILE A 389 12.52 7.86 4.75
CA ILE A 389 12.62 6.88 3.66
C ILE A 389 13.55 7.44 2.59
N ARG A 390 14.63 6.72 2.32
CA ARG A 390 15.68 7.20 1.41
C ARG A 390 15.38 6.78 -0.03
N PHE A 391 15.20 7.76 -0.91
CA PHE A 391 15.16 7.60 -2.37
C PHE A 391 16.40 8.22 -3.00
N ARG A 392 17.24 7.42 -3.68
CA ARG A 392 18.49 7.91 -4.29
C ARG A 392 18.77 7.26 -5.65
N VAL A 393 19.51 7.96 -6.49
CA VAL A 393 20.17 7.37 -7.66
C VAL A 393 21.49 6.76 -7.19
N ALA A 394 21.66 5.45 -7.39
CA ALA A 394 22.85 4.71 -7.00
C ALA A 394 23.92 4.65 -8.10
N ASP A 395 23.52 4.65 -9.36
CA ASP A 395 24.38 4.68 -10.56
C ASP A 395 23.54 5.19 -11.74
N ALA A 396 24.13 5.99 -12.63
CA ALA A 396 23.50 6.44 -13.87
C ALA A 396 24.54 6.48 -14.99
N ARG A 397 24.21 5.90 -16.14
CA ARG A 397 25.11 5.78 -17.31
C ARG A 397 24.38 6.05 -18.60
#